data_AF-A0A0B8PIB7-F1
#
_entry.id   AF-A0A0B8PIB7-F1
#
_cell.length_a   1.000
_cell.length_b   1.000
_cell.length_c   1.000
_cell.angle_alpha   90.00
_cell.angle_beta   90.00
_cell.angle_gamma   90.00
#
_symmetry.space_group_name_H-M   'P 1'
#
loop_
_entity.id
_entity.type
_entity.pdbx_description
1 polymer ?
#
loop_
_entity_poly.entity_id
_entity_poly.type
_entity_poly.pdbx_seq_one_letter_code
_entity_poly.pdbx_strand_id
1 'polypeptide(L)' 'MDECQNLTASQIKTIITRCGEGTKIVCSGNLAQIDSPYLTPVTSGLTYMVERFKNFEGSANVHLNGVVRSRLAEFAEENL' A
#
# COMPACT_ATOMS: atom_id res chain seq x y z
N MET A 1 -2.02 5.09 6.11
CA MET A 1 -1.93 5.55 4.71
C MET A 1 -2.61 4.52 3.87
N ASP A 2 -3.56 4.94 3.06
CA ASP A 2 -4.29 4.03 2.18
C ASP A 2 -3.81 4.18 0.74
N GLU A 3 -4.12 3.20 -0.10
CA GLU A 3 -3.78 3.18 -1.53
C GLU A 3 -2.28 3.39 -1.81
N CYS A 4 -1.41 2.84 -0.95
CA CYS A 4 0.03 3.05 -1.04
C CYS A 4 0.68 2.47 -2.31
N GLN A 5 -0.02 1.62 -3.06
CA GLN A 5 0.42 1.16 -4.37
C GLN A 5 0.49 2.31 -5.39
N ASN A 6 -0.25 3.41 -5.17
CA ASN A 6 -0.28 4.58 -6.04
C ASN A 6 0.80 5.63 -5.72
N LEU A 7 1.60 5.39 -4.69
CA LEU A 7 2.73 6.25 -4.35
C LEU A 7 4.01 5.75 -5.02
N THR A 8 4.95 6.65 -5.29
CA THR A 8 6.30 6.30 -5.70
C THR A 8 7.19 6.00 -4.48
N ALA A 9 8.31 5.33 -4.69
CA ALA A 9 9.32 5.11 -3.65
C ALA A 9 9.83 6.42 -3.00
N SER A 10 9.97 7.50 -3.79
CA SER A 10 10.43 8.80 -3.27
C SER A 10 9.38 9.48 -2.40
N GLN A 11 8.09 9.36 -2.74
CA GLN A 11 6.98 9.86 -1.93
C GLN A 11 6.91 9.12 -0.58
N ILE A 12 6.96 7.79 -0.60
CA ILE A 12 6.99 6.98 0.63
C ILE A 12 8.18 7.35 1.51
N LYS A 13 9.39 7.43 0.93
CA LYS A 13 10.60 7.83 1.67
C LYS A 13 10.40 9.18 2.34
N THR A 14 9.88 10.16 1.61
CA THR A 14 9.65 11.53 2.12
C THR A 14 8.72 11.52 3.33
N ILE A 15 7.63 10.74 3.28
CA ILE A 15 6.65 10.66 4.36
C ILE A 15 7.29 10.01 5.60
N ILE A 16 7.90 8.84 5.43
CA ILE A 16 8.50 8.08 6.55
C ILE A 16 9.58 8.90 7.25
N THR A 17 10.44 9.62 6.51
CA THR A 17 11.52 10.43 7.10
C THR A 17 11.04 11.63 7.92
N ARG A 18 9.74 11.95 7.88
CA ARG A 18 9.12 13.02 8.68
C ARG A 18 8.45 12.51 9.96
N CYS A 19 8.36 11.20 10.15
CA CYS A 19 7.73 10.63 11.34
C CYS A 19 8.62 10.84 12.57
N GLY A 20 8.03 11.44 13.61
CA GLY A 20 8.71 11.67 14.88
C GLY A 20 8.71 10.43 15.78
N GLU A 21 9.44 10.53 16.89
CA GLU A 21 9.50 9.48 17.91
C GLU A 21 8.09 9.08 18.41
N GLY A 22 7.89 7.78 18.65
CA GLY A 22 6.60 7.23 19.08
C GLY A 22 5.54 7.10 17.97
N THR A 23 5.84 7.50 16.73
CA THR A 23 4.90 7.35 15.61
C THR A 23 4.80 5.89 15.16
N LYS A 24 3.56 5.41 14.99
CA LYS A 24 3.27 4.18 14.26
C LYS A 24 2.66 4.51 12.90
N ILE A 25 3.25 3.97 11.84
CA ILE A 25 2.70 4.04 10.49
C ILE A 25 2.00 2.73 10.18
N VAL A 26 0.78 2.81 9.66
CA VAL A 26 0.07 1.68 9.04
C VAL A 26 -0.17 2.04 7.59
N CYS A 27 0.23 1.18 6.68
CA CYS A 27 0.05 1.36 5.24
C CYS A 27 -0.76 0.18 4.67
N SER A 28 -1.71 0.49 3.80
CA SER A 28 -2.53 -0.47 3.06
C SER A 28 -2.47 -0.19 1.57
N GLY A 29 -2.82 -1.21 0.78
CA GLY A 29 -2.93 -1.08 -0.66
C GLY A 29 -3.03 -2.43 -1.36
N ASN A 30 -3.43 -2.40 -2.62
CA ASN A 30 -3.58 -3.57 -3.47
C ASN A 30 -2.79 -3.38 -4.77
N LEU A 31 -1.73 -4.19 -4.97
CA LEU A 31 -0.88 -4.09 -6.17
C LEU A 31 -1.62 -4.40 -7.49
N ALA A 32 -2.79 -5.03 -7.44
CA ALA A 32 -3.64 -5.25 -8.62
C ALA A 32 -4.48 -4.01 -9.00
N GLN A 33 -4.55 -2.99 -8.15
CA GLN A 33 -5.34 -1.77 -8.34
C GLN A 33 -4.42 -0.54 -8.36
N ILE A 34 -3.43 -0.55 -9.24
CA ILE A 34 -2.56 0.61 -9.48
C ILE A 34 -3.23 1.51 -10.51
N ASP A 35 -3.47 2.76 -10.14
CA ASP A 35 -4.19 3.73 -10.97
C ASP A 35 -3.25 4.49 -11.93
N SER A 36 -1.97 4.61 -11.56
CA SER A 36 -1.00 5.38 -12.33
C SER A 36 -0.33 4.53 -13.41
N PRO A 37 -0.34 4.96 -14.69
CA PRO A 37 0.34 4.23 -15.77
C PRO A 37 1.88 4.27 -15.65
N TYR A 38 2.40 5.13 -14.79
CA TYR A 38 3.84 5.27 -14.54
C TYR A 38 4.32 4.39 -13.38
N LEU A 39 3.40 3.70 -12.71
CA LEU A 39 3.70 2.79 -11.62
C LEU A 39 3.44 1.35 -12.07
N THR A 40 4.23 0.45 -11.50
CA THR A 40 4.08 -0.99 -11.68
C THR A 40 4.09 -1.64 -10.31
N PRO A 41 3.63 -2.89 -10.16
CA PRO A 41 3.71 -3.58 -8.88
C PRO A 41 5.10 -3.56 -8.27
N VAL A 42 6.15 -3.71 -9.07
CA VAL A 42 7.56 -3.69 -8.63
C VAL A 42 8.12 -2.29 -8.34
N THR A 43 7.59 -1.24 -8.97
CA THR A 43 8.05 0.14 -8.76
C THR A 43 7.19 0.94 -7.78
N SER A 44 6.07 0.38 -7.33
CA SER A 44 5.16 1.01 -6.38
C SER A 44 5.82 1.28 -5.03
N GLY A 45 5.33 2.32 -4.36
CA GLY A 45 5.73 2.69 -3.01
C GLY A 45 5.40 1.61 -1.99
N LEU A 46 4.29 0.89 -2.18
CA LEU A 46 3.91 -0.25 -1.34
C LEU A 46 4.97 -1.36 -1.38
N THR A 47 5.35 -1.83 -2.57
CA THR A 47 6.39 -2.86 -2.72
C THR A 47 7.73 -2.38 -2.19
N TYR A 48 8.09 -1.12 -2.49
CA TYR A 48 9.32 -0.52 -1.97
C TYR A 48 9.37 -0.55 -0.44
N MET A 49 8.26 -0.18 0.23
CA MET A 49 8.20 -0.17 1.68
C MET A 49 8.29 -1.58 2.26
N VAL A 50 7.50 -2.54 1.76
CA VAL A 50 7.52 -3.93 2.23
C VAL A 50 8.93 -4.51 2.17
N GLU A 51 9.62 -4.32 1.05
CA GLU A 51 10.97 -4.86 0.85
C GLU A 51 12.03 -4.18 1.73
N ARG A 52 11.95 -2.86 1.92
CA ARG A 52 12.92 -2.13 2.75
C ARG A 52 12.73 -2.34 4.24
N PHE A 53 11.49 -2.57 4.68
CA PHE A 53 11.18 -2.74 6.09
C PHE A 53 11.13 -4.20 6.54
N LYS A 54 11.23 -5.20 5.66
CA LYS A 54 11.11 -6.63 6.05
C LYS A 54 12.03 -7.10 7.19
N ASN A 55 13.19 -6.46 7.36
CA ASN A 55 14.16 -6.76 8.42
C ASN A 55 14.26 -5.66 9.48
N PHE A 56 13.40 -4.64 9.42
CA PHE A 56 13.38 -3.57 10.42
C PHE A 56 12.66 -4.06 11.67
N GLU A 57 13.31 -3.93 12.82
CA GLU A 57 12.74 -4.29 14.12
C GLU A 57 11.49 -3.45 14.41
N GLY A 58 10.37 -4.12 14.69
CA GLY A 58 9.06 -3.47 14.89
C GLY A 58 8.23 -3.29 13.61
N SER A 59 8.70 -3.77 12.45
CA SER A 59 7.86 -3.91 11.26
C SER A 59 7.06 -5.21 11.26
N ALA A 60 5.89 -5.19 10.60
CA ALA A 60 5.11 -6.39 10.32
C ALA A 60 4.41 -6.21 8.97
N ASN A 61 4.45 -7.25 8.15
CA ASN A 61 3.71 -7.32 6.89
C ASN A 61 2.55 -8.30 7.04
N VAL A 62 1.34 -7.84 6.78
CA VAL A 62 0.13 -8.67 6.82
C VAL A 62 -0.42 -8.76 5.40
N HIS A 63 -0.50 -9.99 4.89
CA HIS A 63 -1.16 -10.26 3.62
C HIS A 63 -2.60 -10.70 3.89
N LEU A 64 -3.56 -9.97 3.36
CA LEU A 64 -4.97 -10.33 3.45
C LEU A 64 -5.36 -11.09 2.20
N ASN A 65 -5.73 -12.37 2.38
CA ASN A 65 -6.16 -13.22 1.27
C ASN A 65 -7.63 -12.94 0.94
N GLY A 66 -7.87 -12.40 -0.26
CA GLY A 66 -9.20 -12.12 -0.76
C GLY A 66 -9.76 -10.76 -0.32
N VAL A 67 -10.86 -10.37 -0.96
CA VAL A 67 -11.55 -9.10 -0.71
C VAL A 67 -12.94 -9.42 -0.18
N VAL A 68 -13.28 -8.89 0.99
CA VAL A 68 -14.66 -8.92 1.48
C VAL A 68 -15.38 -7.71 0.92
N ARG A 69 -16.28 -7.93 -0.02
CA ARG A 69 -17.10 -6.87 -0.62
C ARG A 69 -18.53 -6.99 -0.13
N SER A 70 -19.19 -5.84 0.02
CA SER A 70 -20.63 -5.83 0.25
C SER A 70 -21.35 -6.16 -1.06
N ARG A 71 -22.60 -6.62 -0.97
CA ARG A 71 -23.46 -6.86 -2.15
C ARG A 71 -23.54 -5.63 -3.06
N LEU A 72 -23.49 -4.41 -2.51
CA LEU A 72 -23.48 -3.18 -3.28
C LEU A 72 -22.18 -3.02 -4.10
N ALA A 73 -21.03 -3.27 -3.46
CA ALA A 73 -19.73 -3.13 -4.10
C ALA A 73 -19.52 -4.17 -5.20
N GLU A 74 -19.97 -5.41 -4.97
CA GLU A 74 -19.94 -6.49 -5.96
C GLU A 74 -20.81 -6.15 -7.18
N PHE A 75 -22.04 -5.67 -6.95
CA PHE A 75 -22.91 -5.20 -8.04
C PHE A 75 -22.27 -4.06 -8.85
N ALA A 76 -21.63 -3.11 -8.18
CA ALA A 76 -20.97 -1.98 -8.85
C ALA A 76 -19.81 -2.44 -9.75
N GLU A 77 -18.94 -3.34 -9.27
CA GLU A 77 -17.78 -3.82 -10.03
C GLU A 77 -18.18 -4.64 -11.27
N GLU A 78 -19.30 -5.36 -11.22
CA GLU A 78 -19.79 -6.14 -12.36
C GLU A 78 -20.54 -5.30 -13.40
N ASN A 79 -21.12 -4.15 -13.01
CA ASN A 79 -22.09 -3.42 -13.82
C ASN A 79 -21.71 -1.96 -14.14
N LEU A 80 -20.61 -1.42 -13.57
CA LEU A 80 -20.08 -0.07 -13.84
C LEU A 80 -18.65 -0.16 -14.37
#